data_AF-A0AAE3P6E7-F1
#
_entry.id   AF-A0AAE3P6E7-F1
#
_cell.length_a   1.000
_cell.length_b   1.000
_cell.length_c   1.000
_cell.angle_alpha   90.00
_cell.angle_beta   90.00
_cell.angle_gamma   90.00
#
_symmetry.space_group_name_H-M   'P 1'
#
loop_
_entity.id
_entity.type
_entity.pdbx_description
1 polymer ?
#
loop_
_entity_poly.entity_id
_entity_poly.type
_entity_poly.pdbx_seq_one_letter_code
_entity_poly.pdbx_strand_id
1 'polypeptide(L)'
;MREKKNPFEIFGLSPQIVKELDEEILFKLIKAIYKVFQFTYHPDRGGDSKKALEINLAFEKINLEKNPESFRSYRNKYIKRLSRKTLRTELEELRVQNRKLSFYNELLKEKLWQYLENGFVYLNNFFERHKGLKLRLFDMVTYMNFSGLRNAKKQMFFKDLIITKKYVLKRIGYEKYYRKFLNYKYIGCIKREYLEPWFLLERESKEENQKFKNFISKEVFIKECLIYLEPEIKINSYVFFYSPENFQKIILEGVVIECKEIGEDEVLNIFKNKVINFEEKARKLKSLGGGIVEF
;
A
#
# COMPACT_ATOMS: atom_id res chain seq x y z
N MET A 1 43.87 13.74 27.80
CA MET A 1 43.87 12.54 28.67
C MET A 1 42.61 11.74 28.39
N ARG A 2 42.71 10.49 27.93
CA ARG A 2 41.55 9.65 27.61
C ARG A 2 40.68 9.48 28.87
N GLU A 3 39.42 9.89 28.81
CA GLU A 3 38.44 9.57 29.86
C GLU A 3 38.39 8.05 30.03
N LYS A 4 38.98 7.56 31.12
CA LYS A 4 38.94 6.13 31.49
C LYS A 4 37.47 5.71 31.61
N LYS A 5 37.13 4.55 31.03
CA LYS A 5 35.80 3.92 31.12
C LYS A 5 35.25 3.99 32.55
N ASN A 6 33.93 4.13 32.68
CA ASN A 6 33.30 4.14 33.99
C ASN A 6 33.58 2.78 34.69
N PRO A 7 33.92 2.75 36.00
CA PRO A 7 34.22 1.48 36.68
C PRO A 7 33.11 0.42 36.58
N PHE A 8 31.83 0.81 36.57
CA PHE A 8 30.73 -0.15 36.37
C PHE A 8 30.75 -0.80 34.98
N GLU A 9 31.24 -0.08 33.96
CA GLU A 9 31.41 -0.57 32.58
C GLU A 9 32.54 -1.60 32.49
N ILE A 10 33.59 -1.46 33.30
CA ILE A 10 34.70 -2.43 33.39
C ILE A 10 34.21 -3.78 33.96
N PHE A 11 33.24 -3.74 34.87
CA PHE A 11 32.54 -4.92 35.39
C PHE A 11 31.44 -5.45 34.47
N GLY A 12 31.28 -4.89 33.26
CA GLY A 12 30.27 -5.33 32.30
C GLY A 12 28.83 -4.95 32.68
N LEU A 13 28.63 -4.06 33.65
CA LEU A 13 27.31 -3.62 34.07
C LEU A 13 26.79 -2.51 33.17
N SER A 14 25.58 -2.66 32.65
CA SER A 14 24.91 -1.60 31.89
C SER A 14 24.45 -0.47 32.81
N PRO A 15 24.32 0.78 32.32
CA PRO A 15 23.76 1.87 33.12
C PRO A 15 22.37 1.57 33.68
N GLN A 16 21.60 0.70 33.01
CA GLN A 16 20.26 0.30 33.43
C GLN A 16 20.29 -0.60 34.68
N ILE A 17 21.17 -1.62 34.71
CA ILE A 17 21.35 -2.49 35.89
C ILE A 17 21.81 -1.66 37.09
N VAL A 18 22.71 -0.70 36.86
CA VAL A 18 23.22 0.22 37.90
C VAL A 18 22.14 1.17 38.45
N LYS A 19 21.12 1.47 37.65
CA LYS A 19 19.96 2.29 38.05
C LYS A 19 18.94 1.48 38.86
N GLU A 20 18.66 0.24 38.43
CA GLU A 20 17.58 -0.59 38.98
C GLU A 20 17.95 -1.23 40.33
N LEU A 21 19.23 -1.52 40.58
CA LEU A 21 19.69 -2.14 41.82
C LEU A 21 20.00 -1.11 42.91
N ASP A 22 19.63 -1.43 44.15
CA ASP A 22 20.04 -0.70 45.35
C ASP A 22 21.56 -0.76 45.58
N GLU A 23 22.13 0.22 46.28
CA GLU A 23 23.59 0.36 46.45
C GLU A 23 24.24 -0.88 47.05
N GLU A 24 23.61 -1.47 48.06
CA GLU A 24 24.12 -2.67 48.74
C GLU A 24 24.07 -3.91 47.83
N ILE A 25 22.98 -4.07 47.08
CA ILE A 25 22.80 -5.21 46.15
C ILE A 25 23.77 -5.07 44.98
N LEU A 26 23.88 -3.86 44.43
CA LEU A 26 24.81 -3.53 43.36
C LEU A 26 26.26 -3.78 43.80
N PHE A 27 26.63 -3.41 45.02
CA PHE A 27 27.97 -3.66 45.55
C PHE A 27 28.24 -5.14 45.81
N LYS A 28 27.25 -5.91 46.31
CA LYS A 28 27.35 -7.37 46.42
C LYS A 28 27.58 -8.02 45.05
N LEU A 29 26.86 -7.57 44.01
CA LEU A 29 27.04 -8.03 42.64
C LEU A 29 28.46 -7.72 42.12
N ILE A 30 28.96 -6.50 42.36
CA ILE A 30 30.32 -6.11 41.97
C ILE A 30 31.37 -6.96 42.69
N LYS A 31 31.19 -7.25 43.98
CA LYS A 31 32.07 -8.17 44.73
C LYS A 31 32.09 -9.57 44.13
N ALA A 32 30.93 -10.08 43.71
CA ALA A 32 30.83 -11.39 43.06
C ALA A 32 31.58 -11.39 41.71
N ILE A 33 31.31 -10.40 40.85
CA ILE A 33 31.99 -10.26 39.54
C ILE A 33 33.50 -10.07 39.73
N TYR A 34 33.92 -9.24 40.69
CA TYR A 34 35.33 -9.02 41.02
C TYR A 34 36.05 -10.32 41.39
N LYS A 35 35.44 -11.17 42.24
CA LYS A 35 36.02 -12.47 42.60
C LYS A 35 36.21 -13.37 41.38
N VAL A 36 35.22 -13.42 40.50
CA VAL A 36 35.30 -14.19 39.25
C VAL A 36 36.39 -13.63 38.34
N PHE A 37 36.43 -12.31 38.16
CA PHE A 37 37.43 -11.67 37.30
C PHE A 37 38.85 -11.80 37.85
N GLN A 38 39.05 -11.72 39.17
CA GLN A 38 40.33 -12.03 39.78
C GLN A 38 40.69 -13.49 39.58
N PHE A 39 39.75 -14.43 39.73
CA PHE A 39 40.01 -15.84 39.46
C PHE A 39 40.49 -16.08 38.01
N THR A 40 39.86 -15.41 37.03
CA THR A 40 40.13 -15.59 35.60
C THR A 40 41.37 -14.85 35.10
N TYR A 41 41.63 -13.64 35.58
CA TYR A 41 42.68 -12.76 35.06
C TYR A 41 43.92 -12.67 35.96
N HIS A 42 43.99 -13.42 37.07
CA HIS A 42 45.16 -13.37 37.96
C HIS A 42 46.47 -13.74 37.23
N PRO A 43 47.56 -12.96 37.38
CA PRO A 43 48.84 -13.25 36.74
C PRO A 43 49.41 -14.62 37.14
N ASP A 44 49.30 -15.00 38.42
CA ASP A 44 49.79 -16.30 38.91
C ASP A 44 49.05 -17.53 38.34
N ARG A 45 47.94 -17.30 37.63
CA ARG A 45 47.15 -18.34 36.96
C ARG A 45 47.24 -18.28 35.44
N GLY A 46 48.23 -17.54 34.92
CA GLY A 46 48.41 -17.33 33.48
C GLY A 46 47.45 -16.29 32.87
N GLY A 47 46.80 -15.47 33.71
CA GLY A 47 45.90 -14.40 33.27
C GLY A 47 46.63 -13.12 32.84
N ASP A 48 45.88 -12.20 32.23
CA ASP A 48 46.39 -10.90 31.76
C ASP A 48 46.60 -9.91 32.92
N SER A 49 47.86 -9.66 33.27
CA SER A 49 48.27 -8.77 34.36
C SER A 49 47.76 -7.33 34.19
N LYS A 50 47.62 -6.83 32.95
CA LYS A 50 47.10 -5.49 32.68
C LYS A 50 45.62 -5.40 33.00
N LYS A 51 44.84 -6.43 32.63
CA LYS A 51 43.42 -6.52 32.97
C LYS A 51 43.21 -6.69 34.47
N ALA A 52 44.00 -7.53 35.14
CA ALA A 52 43.94 -7.68 36.60
C ALA A 52 44.13 -6.34 37.32
N LEU A 53 45.11 -5.54 36.88
CA LEU A 53 45.35 -4.20 37.41
C LEU A 53 44.17 -3.24 37.12
N GLU A 54 43.61 -3.28 35.91
CA GLU A 54 42.44 -2.47 35.55
C GLU A 54 41.23 -2.80 36.44
N ILE A 55 40.97 -4.08 36.67
CA ILE A 55 39.89 -4.58 37.54
C ILE A 55 40.10 -4.12 38.99
N ASN A 56 41.33 -4.20 39.51
CA ASN A 56 41.67 -3.75 40.87
C ASN A 56 41.44 -2.25 41.04
N LEU A 57 41.95 -1.45 40.10
CA LEU A 57 41.75 0.01 40.12
C LEU A 57 40.28 0.39 39.94
N ALA A 58 39.51 -0.37 39.17
CA ALA A 58 38.08 -0.18 39.04
C ALA A 58 37.37 -0.47 40.37
N PHE A 59 37.66 -1.63 40.99
CA PHE A 59 37.06 -2.04 42.26
C PHE A 59 37.30 -1.01 43.37
N GLU A 60 38.53 -0.52 43.53
CA GLU A 60 38.87 0.50 44.54
C GLU A 60 38.06 1.78 44.38
N LYS A 61 37.77 2.20 43.14
CA LYS A 61 36.98 3.42 42.87
C LYS A 61 35.51 3.29 43.21
N ILE A 62 34.95 2.08 43.12
CA ILE A 62 33.56 1.77 43.44
C ILE A 62 33.46 0.84 44.65
N ASN A 63 34.36 1.02 45.61
CA ASN A 63 34.30 0.31 46.87
C ASN A 63 33.36 1.06 47.84
N LEU A 64 32.13 0.57 47.98
CA LEU A 64 31.12 1.18 48.84
C LEU A 64 31.54 1.23 50.32
N GLU A 65 32.30 0.23 50.78
CA GLU A 65 32.77 0.15 52.17
C GLU A 65 33.91 1.12 52.47
N LYS A 66 34.78 1.40 51.48
CA LYS A 66 35.90 2.33 51.65
C LYS A 66 35.52 3.78 51.37
N ASN A 67 34.76 4.04 50.31
CA ASN A 67 34.42 5.38 49.88
C ASN A 67 33.00 5.43 49.25
N PRO A 68 31.95 5.60 50.08
CA PRO A 68 30.57 5.61 49.60
C PRO A 68 30.27 6.83 48.70
N GLU A 69 30.92 7.97 48.91
CA GLU A 69 30.73 9.16 48.07
C GLU A 69 31.25 8.96 46.65
N SER A 70 32.42 8.34 46.51
CA SER A 70 32.99 7.97 45.21
C SER A 70 32.06 7.01 44.46
N PHE A 71 31.53 5.99 45.17
CA PHE A 71 30.57 5.05 44.60
C PHE A 71 29.33 5.76 44.03
N ARG A 72 28.72 6.64 44.83
CA ARG A 72 27.55 7.45 44.43
C ARG A 72 27.87 8.38 43.26
N SER A 73 29.03 9.02 43.27
CA SER A 73 29.47 9.91 42.20
C SER A 73 29.61 9.18 40.86
N TYR A 74 30.26 8.02 40.85
CA TYR A 74 30.38 7.19 39.65
C TYR A 74 29.03 6.64 39.18
N ARG A 75 28.16 6.24 40.12
CA ARG A 75 26.80 5.73 39.85
C ARG A 75 25.97 6.80 39.16
N ASN A 76 25.91 8.00 39.75
CA ASN A 76 25.17 9.14 39.22
C ASN A 76 25.69 9.56 37.84
N LYS A 77 27.01 9.62 37.64
CA LYS A 77 27.60 9.91 36.32
C LYS A 77 27.26 8.86 35.27
N TYR A 78 27.18 7.58 35.66
CA TYR A 78 26.85 6.49 34.75
C TYR A 78 25.37 6.48 34.36
N ILE A 79 24.48 6.67 35.34
CA ILE A 79 23.02 6.74 35.14
C ILE A 79 22.64 7.95 34.28
N LYS A 80 23.33 9.09 34.41
CA LYS A 80 23.10 10.27 33.55
C LYS A 80 23.24 9.95 32.05
N ARG A 81 23.97 8.88 31.66
CA ARG A 81 24.01 8.42 30.26
C ARG A 81 22.65 7.91 29.74
N LEU A 82 21.76 7.43 30.62
CA LEU A 82 20.40 7.02 30.27
C LEU A 82 19.47 8.21 29.97
N SER A 83 19.81 9.42 30.44
CA SER A 83 19.01 10.63 30.18
C SER A 83 19.19 11.20 28.77
N ARG A 84 20.23 10.76 28.05
CA ARG A 84 20.37 11.04 26.62
C ARG A 84 19.33 10.19 25.90
N LYS A 85 18.45 10.82 25.11
CA LYS A 85 17.42 10.19 24.28
C LYS A 85 17.94 8.84 23.78
N THR A 86 17.48 7.76 24.41
CA THR A 86 17.99 6.43 24.10
C THR A 86 17.37 5.99 22.78
N LEU A 87 18.06 5.15 22.03
CA LEU A 87 17.50 4.52 20.83
C LEU A 87 16.12 3.87 21.12
N ARG A 88 15.87 3.42 22.35
CA ARG A 88 14.56 2.89 22.76
C ARG A 88 13.46 3.96 22.79
N THR A 89 13.72 5.12 23.39
CA THR A 89 12.74 6.23 23.41
C THR A 89 12.47 6.74 21.99
N GLU A 90 13.49 6.82 21.15
CA GLU A 90 13.32 7.19 19.74
C GLU A 90 12.51 6.13 18.98
N LEU A 91 12.74 4.85 19.24
CA LEU A 91 11.98 3.74 18.65
C LEU A 91 10.51 3.77 19.08
N GLU A 92 10.22 4.08 20.34
CA GLU A 92 8.85 4.25 20.83
C GLU A 92 8.16 5.48 20.20
N GLU A 93 8.85 6.62 20.10
CA GLU A 93 8.35 7.81 19.41
C GLU A 93 8.02 7.51 17.94
N LEU A 94 8.94 6.86 17.22
CA LEU A 94 8.74 6.46 15.83
C LEU A 94 7.58 5.48 15.68
N ARG A 95 7.42 4.53 16.61
CA ARG A 95 6.26 3.61 16.62
C ARG A 95 4.94 4.37 16.77
N VAL A 96 4.89 5.36 17.66
CA VAL A 96 3.69 6.20 17.85
C VAL A 96 3.41 7.03 16.60
N GLN A 97 4.43 7.64 16.01
CA GLN A 97 4.28 8.39 14.76
C GLN A 97 3.77 7.51 13.62
N ASN A 98 4.32 6.31 13.46
CA ASN A 98 3.90 5.38 12.41
C ASN A 98 2.44 4.94 12.59
N ARG A 99 1.99 4.69 13.82
CA ARG A 99 0.57 4.41 14.10
C ARG A 99 -0.34 5.57 13.69
N LYS A 100 0.05 6.81 14.00
CA LYS A 100 -0.71 8.01 13.60
C LYS A 100 -0.77 8.16 12.08
N LEU A 101 0.36 8.00 11.39
CA LEU A 101 0.43 8.10 9.93
C LEU A 101 -0.40 7.00 9.24
N SER A 102 -0.33 5.77 9.75
CA SER A 102 -1.16 4.66 9.24
C SER A 102 -2.65 4.97 9.38
N PHE A 103 -3.09 5.48 10.53
CA PHE A 103 -4.48 5.90 10.74
C PHE A 103 -4.90 7.00 9.77
N TYR A 104 -4.08 8.05 9.60
CA TYR A 104 -4.41 9.13 8.65
C TYR A 104 -4.43 8.64 7.20
N ASN A 105 -3.57 7.70 6.82
CA ASN A 105 -3.55 7.13 5.49
C ASN A 105 -4.87 6.39 5.19
N GLU A 106 -5.33 5.53 6.10
CA GLU A 106 -6.61 4.82 5.94
C GLU A 106 -7.79 5.79 5.88
N LEU A 107 -7.80 6.82 6.73
CA LEU A 107 -8.84 7.86 6.70
C LEU A 107 -8.84 8.63 5.36
N LEU A 108 -7.66 8.97 4.83
CA LEU A 108 -7.53 9.67 3.55
C LEU A 108 -8.01 8.80 2.38
N LYS A 109 -7.67 7.50 2.38
CA LYS A 109 -8.17 6.55 1.38
C LYS A 109 -9.69 6.49 1.38
N GLU A 110 -10.31 6.41 2.56
CA GLU A 110 -11.77 6.39 2.69
C GLU A 110 -12.39 7.70 2.19
N LYS A 111 -11.84 8.85 2.57
CA LYS A 111 -12.34 10.16 2.13
C LYS A 111 -12.20 10.37 0.63
N LEU A 112 -11.06 9.97 0.07
CA LEU A 112 -10.84 10.00 -1.37
C LEU A 112 -11.83 9.08 -2.10
N TRP A 113 -12.06 7.89 -1.57
CA TRP A 113 -13.03 6.97 -2.12
C TRP A 113 -14.47 7.53 -2.08
N GLN A 114 -14.90 8.13 -0.96
CA GLN A 114 -16.20 8.82 -0.85
C GLN A 114 -16.33 9.94 -1.89
N TYR A 115 -15.25 10.70 -2.11
CA TYR A 115 -15.21 11.74 -3.12
C TYR A 115 -15.37 11.17 -4.55
N LEU A 116 -14.73 10.04 -4.85
CA LEU A 116 -14.85 9.34 -6.13
C LEU A 116 -16.27 8.79 -6.35
N GLU A 117 -16.91 8.20 -5.33
CA GLU A 117 -18.29 7.70 -5.41
C GLU A 117 -19.30 8.81 -5.69
N ASN A 118 -19.12 9.98 -5.09
CA ASN A 118 -20.03 11.13 -5.24
C ASN A 118 -19.94 11.83 -6.61
N GLY A 119 -18.98 11.45 -7.45
CA GLY A 119 -18.80 12.01 -8.78
C GLY A 119 -17.76 13.11 -8.78
N PHE A 120 -16.68 12.86 -9.51
CA PHE A 120 -15.51 13.71 -9.58
C PHE A 120 -15.83 15.07 -10.22
N VAL A 121 -15.63 16.18 -9.49
CA VAL A 121 -15.91 17.54 -9.99
C VAL A 121 -15.14 17.86 -11.28
N TYR A 122 -13.90 17.38 -11.39
CA TYR A 122 -13.07 17.62 -12.58
C TYR A 122 -13.66 17.00 -13.86
N LEU A 123 -14.26 15.80 -13.80
CA LEU A 123 -14.92 15.25 -14.98
C LEU A 123 -16.17 16.04 -15.35
N ASN A 124 -16.94 16.48 -14.36
CA ASN A 124 -18.11 17.33 -14.60
C ASN A 124 -17.68 18.62 -15.33
N ASN A 125 -16.59 19.25 -14.90
CA ASN A 125 -16.04 20.44 -15.55
C ASN A 125 -15.45 20.14 -16.93
N PHE A 126 -14.79 18.98 -17.10
CA PHE A 126 -14.24 18.55 -18.39
C PHE A 126 -15.35 18.36 -19.44
N PHE A 127 -16.46 17.69 -19.07
CA PHE A 127 -17.59 17.47 -19.97
C PHE A 127 -18.45 18.72 -20.20
N GLU A 128 -18.34 19.74 -19.34
CA GLU A 128 -18.98 21.04 -19.57
C GLU A 128 -18.27 21.85 -20.66
N ARG A 129 -16.95 21.67 -20.80
CA ARG A 129 -16.14 22.32 -21.84
C ARG A 129 -16.03 21.49 -23.12
N HIS A 130 -16.03 20.16 -23.00
CA HIS A 130 -15.86 19.20 -24.09
C HIS A 130 -17.05 18.24 -24.16
N LYS A 131 -17.72 18.20 -25.31
CA LYS A 131 -19.05 17.61 -25.46
C LYS A 131 -19.11 16.07 -25.38
N GLY A 132 -17.97 15.40 -25.29
CA GLY A 132 -17.84 13.97 -25.02
C GLY A 132 -16.41 13.51 -25.26
N LEU A 133 -16.06 12.34 -24.73
CA LEU A 133 -14.73 11.77 -24.90
C LEU A 133 -14.83 10.34 -25.44
N LYS A 134 -14.22 10.10 -26.59
CA LYS A 134 -14.17 8.82 -27.27
C LYS A 134 -12.84 8.14 -27.00
N LEU A 135 -12.92 6.95 -26.42
CA LEU A 135 -11.78 6.10 -26.13
C LEU A 135 -11.82 4.87 -27.01
N ARG A 136 -10.65 4.54 -27.54
CA ARG A 136 -10.38 3.19 -28.06
C ARG A 136 -9.51 2.46 -27.05
N LEU A 137 -10.00 1.33 -26.57
CA LEU A 137 -9.36 0.54 -25.53
C LEU A 137 -8.88 -0.80 -26.07
N PHE A 138 -7.74 -1.26 -25.56
CA PHE A 138 -7.31 -2.65 -25.63
C PHE A 138 -7.88 -3.42 -24.44
N ASP A 139 -8.75 -4.38 -24.71
CA ASP A 139 -9.34 -5.25 -23.69
C ASP A 139 -8.38 -6.38 -23.32
N MET A 140 -7.54 -6.10 -22.32
CA MET A 140 -6.58 -7.09 -21.82
C MET A 140 -7.24 -8.34 -21.26
N VAL A 141 -8.43 -8.23 -20.65
CA VAL A 141 -9.08 -9.38 -20.02
C VAL A 141 -9.55 -10.36 -21.08
N THR A 142 -10.15 -9.86 -22.15
CA THR A 142 -10.49 -10.67 -23.32
C THR A 142 -9.23 -11.24 -23.98
N TYR A 143 -8.15 -10.45 -24.09
CA TYR A 143 -6.88 -10.96 -24.62
C TYR A 143 -6.32 -12.11 -23.76
N MET A 144 -6.27 -11.97 -22.44
CA MET A 144 -5.75 -13.00 -21.54
C MET A 144 -6.59 -14.27 -21.59
N ASN A 145 -7.92 -14.14 -21.67
CA ASN A 145 -8.82 -15.29 -21.69
C ASN A 145 -8.86 -16.03 -23.03
N PHE A 146 -8.58 -15.36 -24.17
CA PHE A 146 -8.87 -15.90 -25.50
C PHE A 146 -7.70 -15.84 -26.50
N SER A 147 -6.55 -15.26 -26.16
CA SER A 147 -5.39 -15.16 -27.08
C SER A 147 -4.84 -16.52 -27.52
N GLY A 148 -4.98 -17.56 -26.68
CA GLY A 148 -4.57 -18.92 -27.01
C GLY A 148 -5.50 -19.66 -27.98
N LEU A 149 -6.69 -19.12 -28.29
CA LEU A 149 -7.62 -19.78 -29.20
C LEU A 149 -7.24 -19.51 -30.66
N ARG A 150 -7.05 -20.58 -31.46
CA ARG A 150 -6.68 -20.50 -32.88
C ARG A 150 -7.61 -19.63 -33.73
N ASN A 151 -8.88 -19.49 -33.33
CA ASN A 151 -9.90 -18.77 -34.09
C ASN A 151 -10.25 -17.38 -33.51
N ALA A 152 -9.50 -16.87 -32.53
CA ALA A 152 -9.77 -15.57 -31.95
C ALA A 152 -9.53 -14.44 -32.97
N LYS A 153 -10.58 -13.68 -33.30
CA LYS A 153 -10.46 -12.52 -34.20
C LYS A 153 -9.79 -11.38 -33.44
N LYS A 154 -8.70 -10.81 -33.98
CA LYS A 154 -7.95 -9.68 -33.36
C LYS A 154 -8.85 -8.50 -32.96
N GLN A 155 -9.93 -8.24 -33.70
CA GLN A 155 -10.89 -7.18 -33.42
C GLN A 155 -11.62 -7.36 -32.06
N MET A 156 -11.71 -8.59 -31.54
CA MET A 156 -12.36 -8.87 -30.25
C MET A 156 -11.61 -8.27 -29.06
N PHE A 157 -10.32 -7.99 -29.20
CA PHE A 157 -9.48 -7.42 -28.15
C PHE A 157 -9.58 -5.90 -28.06
N PHE A 158 -10.49 -5.28 -28.82
CA PHE A 158 -10.68 -3.84 -28.80
C PHE A 158 -12.11 -3.50 -28.39
N LYS A 159 -12.25 -2.38 -27.67
CA LYS A 159 -13.52 -1.79 -27.30
C LYS A 159 -13.49 -0.30 -27.62
N ASP A 160 -14.65 0.24 -27.92
CA ASP A 160 -14.84 1.68 -27.97
C ASP A 160 -15.74 2.12 -26.83
N LEU A 161 -15.32 3.15 -26.10
CA LEU A 161 -16.14 3.84 -25.11
C LEU A 161 -16.38 5.27 -25.55
N ILE A 162 -17.57 5.77 -25.28
CA ILE A 162 -17.89 7.20 -25.36
C ILE A 162 -18.40 7.62 -24.00
N ILE A 163 -17.64 8.46 -23.34
CA ILE A 163 -17.94 8.99 -22.01
C ILE A 163 -18.59 10.36 -22.19
N THR A 164 -19.73 10.55 -21.53
CA THR A 164 -20.46 11.82 -21.48
C THR A 164 -20.82 12.13 -20.03
N LYS A 165 -21.28 13.36 -19.76
CA LYS A 165 -21.76 13.77 -18.42
C LYS A 165 -22.88 12.87 -17.86
N LYS A 166 -23.72 12.29 -18.72
CA LYS A 166 -24.94 11.59 -18.29
C LYS A 166 -24.85 10.07 -18.41
N TYR A 167 -24.05 9.55 -19.32
CA TYR A 167 -23.99 8.12 -19.62
C TYR A 167 -22.68 7.74 -20.31
N VAL A 168 -22.40 6.44 -20.30
CA VAL A 168 -21.31 5.84 -21.07
C VAL A 168 -21.90 4.95 -22.15
N LEU A 169 -21.43 5.11 -23.39
CA LEU A 169 -21.73 4.18 -24.46
C LEU A 169 -20.55 3.24 -24.63
N LYS A 170 -20.81 1.94 -24.68
CA LYS A 170 -19.79 0.91 -24.87
C LYS A 170 -20.10 0.04 -26.07
N ARG A 171 -19.09 -0.23 -26.89
CA ARG A 171 -19.17 -1.14 -28.03
C ARG A 171 -17.98 -2.09 -27.97
N ILE A 172 -18.26 -3.39 -27.90
CA ILE A 172 -17.21 -4.41 -28.00
C ILE A 172 -16.89 -4.62 -29.48
N GLY A 173 -15.64 -4.90 -29.84
CA GLY A 173 -15.14 -4.71 -31.21
C GLY A 173 -15.91 -5.39 -32.36
N TYR A 174 -16.62 -6.50 -32.12
CA TYR A 174 -17.46 -7.16 -33.13
C TYR A 174 -18.92 -6.67 -33.15
N GLU A 175 -19.33 -5.89 -32.15
CA GLU A 175 -20.69 -5.40 -32.04
C GLU A 175 -20.89 -4.22 -33.01
N LYS A 176 -22.00 -4.27 -33.75
CA LYS A 176 -22.38 -3.18 -34.66
C LYS A 176 -22.83 -1.92 -33.90
N TYR A 177 -23.44 -2.12 -32.73
CA TYR A 177 -24.13 -1.08 -31.96
C TYR A 177 -23.51 -0.89 -30.58
N TYR A 178 -23.61 0.33 -30.07
CA TYR A 178 -23.28 0.69 -28.70
C TYR A 178 -24.40 0.29 -27.73
N ARG A 179 -24.00 -0.15 -26.54
CA ARG A 179 -24.86 -0.32 -25.36
C ARG A 179 -24.73 0.91 -24.48
N LYS A 180 -25.85 1.43 -23.99
CA LYS A 180 -25.91 2.58 -23.09
C LYS A 180 -25.88 2.12 -21.64
N PHE A 181 -24.98 2.67 -20.85
CA PHE A 181 -24.88 2.46 -19.42
C PHE A 181 -25.20 3.76 -18.68
N LEU A 182 -26.22 3.70 -17.83
CA LEU A 182 -26.55 4.76 -16.89
C LEU A 182 -25.76 4.53 -15.60
N ASN A 183 -25.37 5.60 -14.90
CA ASN A 183 -24.66 5.53 -13.62
C ASN A 183 -23.30 4.81 -13.64
N TYR A 184 -22.73 4.56 -14.81
CA TYR A 184 -21.40 3.96 -14.95
C TYR A 184 -20.34 5.06 -14.86
N LYS A 185 -19.73 5.21 -13.69
CA LYS A 185 -18.87 6.34 -13.35
C LYS A 185 -17.41 6.02 -13.62
N TYR A 186 -16.71 6.88 -14.34
CA TYR A 186 -15.26 6.82 -14.41
C TYR A 186 -14.67 7.23 -13.05
N ILE A 187 -13.72 6.44 -12.57
CA ILE A 187 -13.05 6.70 -11.29
C ILE A 187 -11.66 7.29 -11.51
N GLY A 188 -10.95 6.82 -12.54
CA GLY A 188 -9.58 7.22 -12.80
C GLY A 188 -8.88 6.27 -13.76
N CYS A 189 -7.62 6.58 -14.03
CA CYS A 189 -6.72 5.70 -14.75
C CYS A 189 -5.40 5.51 -14.00
N ILE A 190 -4.69 4.43 -14.31
CA ILE A 190 -3.38 4.13 -13.73
C ILE A 190 -2.43 3.83 -14.88
N LYS A 191 -1.27 4.49 -14.90
CA LYS A 191 -0.26 4.21 -15.92
C LYS A 191 0.17 2.76 -15.86
N ARG A 192 0.43 2.18 -17.03
CA ARG A 192 0.79 0.77 -17.16
C ARG A 192 2.03 0.37 -16.35
N GLU A 193 2.96 1.29 -16.14
CA GLU A 193 4.20 1.08 -15.39
C GLU A 193 3.99 0.88 -13.87
N TYR A 194 2.86 1.36 -13.33
CA TYR A 194 2.61 1.33 -11.88
C TYR A 194 1.75 0.16 -11.42
N LEU A 195 1.18 -0.63 -12.35
CA LEU A 195 0.22 -1.66 -11.99
C LEU A 195 0.27 -2.87 -12.92
N GLU A 196 0.23 -4.05 -12.31
CA GLU A 196 0.01 -5.32 -13.00
C GLU A 196 -1.39 -5.84 -12.61
N PRO A 197 -2.45 -5.41 -13.32
CA PRO A 197 -3.82 -5.60 -12.83
C PRO A 197 -4.25 -7.05 -12.79
N TRP A 198 -3.64 -7.94 -13.59
CA TRP A 198 -3.99 -9.37 -13.64
C TRP A 198 -3.76 -10.12 -12.33
N PHE A 199 -2.90 -9.62 -11.43
CA PHE A 199 -2.76 -10.17 -10.08
C PHE A 199 -3.93 -9.82 -9.17
N LEU A 200 -4.66 -8.74 -9.48
CA LEU A 200 -5.75 -8.21 -8.67
C LEU A 200 -7.14 -8.54 -9.22
N LEU A 201 -7.23 -8.97 -10.48
CA LEU A 201 -8.48 -9.37 -11.11
C LEU A 201 -9.05 -10.64 -10.46
N GLU A 202 -10.36 -10.64 -10.23
CA GLU A 202 -11.05 -11.84 -9.79
C GLU A 202 -11.00 -12.95 -10.85
N ARG A 203 -11.00 -14.20 -10.38
CA ARG A 203 -10.96 -15.39 -11.23
C ARG A 203 -12.20 -16.24 -11.02
N GLU A 204 -12.70 -16.82 -12.09
CA GLU A 204 -13.68 -17.90 -12.02
C GLU A 204 -12.96 -19.22 -12.26
N SER A 205 -13.00 -20.12 -11.29
CA SER A 205 -12.53 -21.50 -11.43
C SER A 205 -13.69 -22.35 -11.93
N LYS A 206 -13.66 -22.71 -13.22
CA LYS A 206 -14.50 -23.77 -13.78
C LYS A 206 -13.60 -24.87 -14.30
N GLU A 207 -13.69 -26.01 -13.61
CA GLU A 207 -13.24 -27.39 -13.87
C GLU A 207 -11.91 -27.68 -14.57
N GLU A 208 -11.30 -26.79 -15.34
CA GLU A 208 -9.95 -26.98 -15.92
C GLU A 208 -9.32 -25.68 -16.46
N ASN A 209 -10.05 -24.56 -16.52
CA ASN A 209 -9.53 -23.28 -17.03
C ASN A 209 -9.88 -22.12 -16.09
N GLN A 210 -8.85 -21.39 -15.61
CA GLN A 210 -9.06 -20.13 -14.89
C GLN A 210 -9.39 -19.03 -15.88
N LYS A 211 -10.57 -18.40 -15.74
CA LYS A 211 -10.94 -17.20 -16.51
C LYS A 211 -10.85 -15.97 -15.63
N PHE A 212 -10.22 -14.93 -16.15
CA PHE A 212 -10.20 -13.62 -15.51
C PHE A 212 -11.55 -12.93 -15.70
N LYS A 213 -12.09 -12.39 -14.62
CA LYS A 213 -13.17 -11.41 -14.66
C LYS A 213 -12.57 -10.02 -14.86
N ASN A 214 -13.36 -9.10 -15.40
CA ASN A 214 -12.92 -7.74 -15.69
C ASN A 214 -13.11 -6.77 -14.51
N PHE A 215 -13.07 -7.25 -13.28
CA PHE A 215 -13.21 -6.40 -12.11
C PHE A 215 -12.30 -6.82 -10.96
N ILE A 216 -12.06 -5.85 -10.09
CA ILE A 216 -11.29 -5.94 -8.84
C ILE A 216 -12.26 -5.64 -7.71
N SER A 217 -12.12 -6.30 -6.57
CA SER A 217 -12.93 -5.96 -5.39
C SER A 217 -12.58 -4.55 -4.89
N LYS A 218 -13.57 -3.82 -4.39
CA LYS A 218 -13.43 -2.45 -3.89
C LYS A 218 -12.32 -2.35 -2.83
N GLU A 219 -12.27 -3.31 -1.92
CA GLU A 219 -11.26 -3.35 -0.85
C GLU A 219 -9.84 -3.47 -1.41
N VAL A 220 -9.62 -4.40 -2.34
CA VAL A 220 -8.31 -4.59 -3.00
C VAL A 220 -7.94 -3.34 -3.81
N PHE A 221 -8.90 -2.76 -4.53
CA PHE A 221 -8.66 -1.55 -5.29
C PHE A 221 -8.26 -0.35 -4.41
N ILE A 222 -8.97 -0.12 -3.29
CA ILE A 222 -8.65 0.96 -2.35
C ILE A 222 -7.25 0.76 -1.75
N LYS A 223 -6.91 -0.48 -1.43
CA LYS A 223 -5.63 -0.82 -0.79
C LYS A 223 -4.44 -0.69 -1.74
N GLU A 224 -4.55 -1.25 -2.94
CA GLU A 224 -3.41 -1.46 -3.85
C GLU A 224 -3.38 -0.46 -5.02
N CYS A 225 -4.54 0.03 -5.49
CA CYS A 225 -4.63 0.83 -6.72
C CYS A 225 -4.80 2.34 -6.45
N LEU A 226 -5.52 2.70 -5.39
CA LEU A 226 -5.99 4.08 -5.17
C LEU A 226 -4.86 5.12 -5.12
N ILE A 227 -3.69 4.76 -4.61
CA ILE A 227 -2.52 5.64 -4.50
C ILE A 227 -1.94 6.04 -5.86
N TYR A 228 -2.14 5.22 -6.90
CA TYR A 228 -1.64 5.46 -8.26
C TYR A 228 -2.69 6.05 -9.19
N LEU A 229 -3.90 6.31 -8.67
CA LEU A 229 -5.03 6.72 -9.47
C LEU A 229 -4.89 8.17 -9.94
N GLU A 230 -4.82 8.36 -11.25
CA GLU A 230 -4.83 9.67 -11.89
C GLU A 230 -6.22 9.96 -12.48
N PRO A 231 -6.76 11.18 -12.30
CA PRO A 231 -8.09 11.53 -12.81
C PRO A 231 -8.13 11.86 -14.30
N GLU A 232 -6.99 12.20 -14.89
CA GLU A 232 -6.88 12.58 -16.29
C GLU A 232 -6.67 11.33 -17.14
N ILE A 233 -7.49 11.15 -18.18
CA ILE A 233 -7.38 9.98 -19.06
C ILE A 233 -6.17 10.12 -19.97
N LYS A 234 -5.17 9.26 -19.79
CA LYS A 234 -3.93 9.23 -20.60
C LYS A 234 -3.85 7.99 -21.47
N ILE A 235 -3.18 8.10 -22.61
CA ILE A 235 -2.83 6.96 -23.45
C ILE A 235 -1.89 6.03 -22.66
N ASN A 236 -1.95 4.73 -22.93
CA ASN A 236 -1.17 3.70 -22.23
C ASN A 236 -1.45 3.62 -20.71
N SER A 237 -2.67 3.96 -20.30
CA SER A 237 -3.15 3.79 -18.93
C SER A 237 -4.31 2.79 -18.86
N TYR A 238 -4.43 2.09 -17.74
CA TYR A 238 -5.60 1.27 -17.40
C TYR A 238 -6.74 2.17 -16.97
N VAL A 239 -7.94 1.95 -17.48
CA VAL A 239 -9.12 2.74 -17.12
C VAL A 239 -10.06 1.96 -16.23
N PHE A 240 -10.48 2.61 -15.14
CA PHE A 240 -11.35 2.03 -14.13
C PHE A 240 -12.69 2.76 -14.04
N PHE A 241 -13.74 1.96 -13.90
CA PHE A 241 -15.11 2.41 -13.72
C PHE A 241 -15.77 1.78 -12.51
N TYR A 242 -16.75 2.49 -11.98
CA TYR A 242 -17.59 2.08 -10.87
C TYR A 242 -19.05 2.02 -11.34
N SER A 243 -19.76 0.95 -10.97
CA SER A 243 -21.20 0.87 -11.12
C SER A 243 -21.86 0.79 -9.73
N PRO A 244 -22.77 1.70 -9.37
CA PRO A 244 -23.52 1.64 -8.11
C PRO A 244 -24.32 0.34 -7.95
N GLU A 245 -24.76 -0.27 -9.05
CA GLU A 245 -25.47 -1.55 -9.04
C GLU A 245 -24.62 -2.70 -8.47
N ASN A 246 -23.29 -2.56 -8.53
CA ASN A 246 -22.34 -3.54 -8.02
C ASN A 246 -21.24 -2.82 -7.22
N PHE A 247 -21.64 -2.14 -6.14
CA PHE A 247 -20.79 -1.23 -5.35
C PHE A 247 -19.51 -1.86 -4.76
N GLN A 248 -19.42 -3.19 -4.71
CA GLN A 248 -18.23 -3.90 -4.25
C GLN A 248 -17.20 -4.12 -5.36
N LYS A 249 -17.48 -3.75 -6.60
CA LYS A 249 -16.67 -4.10 -7.77
C LYS A 249 -16.23 -2.88 -8.54
N ILE A 250 -14.96 -2.87 -8.93
CA ILE A 250 -14.33 -1.86 -9.76
C ILE A 250 -13.98 -2.49 -11.09
N ILE A 251 -14.55 -1.99 -12.17
CA ILE A 251 -14.43 -2.57 -13.50
C ILE A 251 -13.19 -2.01 -14.19
N LEU A 252 -12.31 -2.91 -14.63
CA LEU A 252 -11.23 -2.61 -15.56
C LEU A 252 -11.76 -2.73 -16.98
N GLU A 253 -11.85 -1.61 -17.71
CA GLU A 253 -12.34 -1.64 -19.09
C GLU A 253 -11.26 -2.03 -20.10
N GLY A 254 -10.01 -1.65 -19.82
CA GLY A 254 -8.86 -1.95 -20.66
C GLY A 254 -7.77 -0.88 -20.58
N VAL A 255 -6.86 -0.94 -21.54
CA VAL A 255 -5.77 0.04 -21.72
C VAL A 255 -6.18 1.06 -22.79
N VAL A 256 -6.01 2.36 -22.52
CA VAL A 256 -6.25 3.41 -23.51
C VAL A 256 -5.21 3.33 -24.62
N ILE A 257 -5.68 3.15 -25.85
CA ILE A 257 -4.84 3.24 -27.06
C ILE A 257 -4.98 4.63 -27.68
N GLU A 258 -6.21 5.14 -27.71
CA GLU A 258 -6.55 6.39 -28.37
C GLU A 258 -7.59 7.14 -27.55
N CYS A 259 -7.41 8.45 -27.44
CA CYS A 259 -8.31 9.36 -26.74
C CYS A 259 -8.62 10.54 -27.66
N LYS A 260 -9.90 10.77 -27.94
CA LYS A 260 -10.37 11.83 -28.82
C LYS A 260 -11.54 12.57 -28.20
N GLU A 261 -11.47 13.88 -28.18
CA GLU A 261 -12.62 14.72 -27.86
C GLU A 261 -13.60 14.76 -29.03
N ILE A 262 -14.89 14.70 -28.73
CA ILE A 262 -15.95 14.71 -29.74
C ILE A 262 -17.03 15.74 -29.40
N GLY A 263 -17.60 16.34 -30.44
CA GLY A 263 -18.69 17.31 -30.34
C GLY A 263 -20.04 16.66 -29.97
N GLU A 264 -21.01 17.46 -29.51
CA GLU A 264 -22.37 16.98 -29.17
C GLU A 264 -23.04 16.40 -30.40
N ASP A 265 -22.85 17.00 -31.57
CA ASP A 265 -23.47 16.53 -32.81
C ASP A 265 -23.00 15.13 -33.18
N GLU A 266 -21.71 14.83 -32.98
CA GLU A 266 -21.17 13.48 -33.19
C GLU A 266 -21.73 12.50 -32.16
N VAL A 267 -21.79 12.89 -30.87
CA VAL A 267 -22.39 12.08 -29.81
C VAL A 267 -23.86 11.77 -30.12
N LEU A 268 -24.64 12.77 -30.52
CA LEU A 268 -26.06 12.64 -30.85
C LEU A 268 -26.28 11.78 -32.09
N ASN A 269 -25.44 11.91 -33.11
CA ASN A 269 -25.48 11.06 -34.30
C ASN A 269 -25.22 9.60 -33.95
N ILE A 270 -24.18 9.31 -33.14
CA ILE A 270 -23.91 7.96 -32.65
C ILE A 270 -25.06 7.45 -31.80
N PHE A 271 -25.64 8.31 -30.95
CA PHE A 271 -26.76 7.95 -30.10
C PHE A 271 -28.01 7.56 -30.92
N LYS A 272 -28.36 8.33 -31.96
CA LYS A 272 -29.54 8.09 -32.80
C LYS A 272 -29.37 6.88 -33.72
N ASN A 273 -28.19 6.71 -34.32
CA ASN A 273 -28.00 5.77 -35.43
C ASN A 273 -27.28 4.48 -35.04
N LYS A 274 -26.59 4.46 -33.88
CA LYS A 274 -25.68 3.37 -33.51
C LYS A 274 -25.87 2.86 -32.09
N VAL A 275 -26.87 3.30 -31.33
CA VAL A 275 -27.22 2.71 -30.03
C VAL A 275 -28.38 1.73 -30.22
N ILE A 276 -28.32 0.59 -29.53
CA ILE A 276 -29.42 -0.38 -29.55
C ILE A 276 -30.67 0.29 -28.97
N ASN A 277 -31.71 0.44 -29.78
CA ASN A 277 -33.02 0.84 -29.28
C ASN A 277 -33.60 -0.36 -28.52
N PHE A 278 -33.75 -0.25 -27.20
CA PHE A 278 -34.16 -1.38 -26.33
C PHE A 278 -35.47 -2.03 -26.80
N GLU A 279 -36.37 -1.26 -27.43
CA GLU A 279 -37.63 -1.71 -28.00
C GLU A 279 -37.46 -2.69 -29.18
N GLU A 280 -36.46 -2.50 -30.04
CA GLU A 280 -36.19 -3.44 -31.14
C GLU A 280 -35.59 -4.75 -30.64
N LYS A 281 -34.79 -4.70 -29.56
CA LYS A 281 -34.21 -5.90 -28.94
C LYS A 281 -35.28 -6.72 -28.22
N ALA A 282 -36.22 -6.08 -27.52
CA ALA A 282 -37.36 -6.75 -26.90
C ALA A 282 -38.30 -7.39 -27.94
N ARG A 283 -38.52 -6.74 -29.09
CA ARG A 283 -39.26 -7.33 -30.22
C ARG A 283 -38.51 -8.51 -30.85
N LYS A 284 -37.20 -8.41 -31.05
CA LYS A 284 -36.37 -9.50 -31.61
C LYS A 284 -36.19 -10.69 -30.66
N LEU A 285 -36.08 -10.46 -29.35
CA LEU A 285 -36.02 -11.50 -28.32
C LEU A 285 -37.39 -12.18 -28.11
N LYS A 286 -38.50 -11.46 -28.28
CA LYS A 286 -39.84 -12.08 -28.29
C LYS A 286 -40.10 -12.90 -29.56
N SER A 287 -39.51 -12.53 -30.71
CA SER A 287 -39.62 -13.32 -31.95
C SER A 287 -38.69 -14.54 -32.02
N LEU A 288 -37.63 -14.56 -31.20
CA LEU A 288 -36.69 -15.66 -31.07
C LEU A 288 -36.89 -16.30 -29.70
N GLY A 289 -37.96 -17.08 -29.54
CA GLY A 289 -38.28 -17.75 -28.30
C GLY A 289 -37.09 -18.55 -27.76
N GLY A 290 -36.61 -18.19 -26.56
CA GLY A 290 -35.61 -18.98 -25.86
C GLY A 290 -34.72 -18.18 -24.92
N GLY A 291 -34.98 -18.31 -23.62
CA GLY A 291 -33.98 -18.31 -22.55
C GLY A 291 -33.19 -17.03 -22.30
N ILE A 292 -33.54 -16.34 -21.21
CA ILE A 292 -32.65 -15.39 -20.53
C ILE A 292 -31.40 -16.17 -20.11
N VAL A 293 -30.26 -15.85 -20.71
CA VAL A 293 -28.94 -16.17 -20.15
C VAL A 293 -28.19 -14.84 -20.05
N GLU A 294 -28.03 -14.38 -18.81
CA GLU A 294 -27.20 -13.23 -18.46
C GLU A 294 -25.72 -13.59 -18.66
N PHE A 295 -25.00 -12.74 -19.39
CA PHE A 295 -23.54 -12.64 -19.42
C PHE A 295 -23.14 -11.17 -19.47
#